data_AF-K1S6Y5-F1
#
_entry.id   AF-K1S6Y5-F1
#
_cell.length_a   1.000
_cell.length_b   1.000
_cell.length_c   1.000
_cell.angle_alpha   90.00
_cell.angle_beta   90.00
_cell.angle_gamma   90.00
#
_symmetry.space_group_name_H-M   'P 1'
#
loop_
_entity.id
_entity.type
_entity.pdbx_description
1 polymer ?
#
loop_
_entity_poly.entity_id
_entity_poly.type
_entity_poly.pdbx_seq_one_letter_code
_entity_poly.pdbx_strand_id
1 'polypeptide(L)'
;MSWAVNATAPLCQERFRGWLKEKYHTIDALNHAWWTSFWSHHYDSFDEVEPPFDNGEQSLNGLKLDWRRFTTWNMMDYVHSETAILRKRTPNVPITTNLMEYFPGLDYH
;
A
#
# COMPACT_ATOMS: atom_id res chain seq x y z
N MET A 1 -11.13 10.50 -7.58
CA MET A 1 -9.92 10.37 -6.75
C MET A 1 -10.10 9.43 -5.57
N SER A 2 -11.19 9.50 -4.78
CA SER A 2 -11.46 8.53 -3.70
C SER A 2 -11.42 7.05 -4.15
N TRP A 3 -11.94 6.74 -5.35
CA TRP A 3 -11.95 5.38 -5.90
C TRP A 3 -10.57 4.80 -6.21
N ALA A 4 -9.54 5.63 -6.42
CA ALA A 4 -8.18 5.15 -6.73
C ALA A 4 -7.42 4.74 -5.45
N VAL A 5 -7.78 5.34 -4.31
CA VAL A 5 -7.16 5.08 -2.99
C VAL A 5 -7.77 3.84 -2.32
N ASN A 6 -9.06 3.58 -2.58
CA ASN A 6 -9.78 2.42 -2.08
C ASN A 6 -9.96 1.33 -3.16
N ALA A 7 -8.94 1.13 -4.02
CA ALA A 7 -8.99 0.07 -5.01
C ALA A 7 -8.88 -1.30 -4.31
N THR A 8 -10.01 -1.99 -4.18
CA THR A 8 -10.14 -3.33 -3.55
C THR A 8 -10.10 -4.47 -4.57
N ALA A 9 -9.69 -4.19 -5.81
CA ALA A 9 -9.62 -5.19 -6.86
C ALA A 9 -8.62 -6.32 -6.51
N PRO A 10 -8.83 -7.56 -7.02
CA PRO A 10 -7.93 -8.69 -6.74
C PRO A 10 -6.45 -8.40 -7.00
N LEU A 11 -6.15 -7.63 -8.05
CA LEU A 11 -4.79 -7.21 -8.38
C LEU A 11 -4.14 -6.34 -7.29
N CYS A 12 -4.90 -5.47 -6.63
CA CYS A 12 -4.41 -4.63 -5.55
C CYS A 12 -4.08 -5.47 -4.31
N GLN A 13 -4.88 -6.49 -4.02
CA GLN A 13 -4.63 -7.44 -2.93
C GLN A 13 -3.35 -8.25 -3.18
N GLU A 14 -3.16 -8.80 -4.38
CA GLU A 14 -1.92 -9.51 -4.72
C GLU A 14 -0.69 -8.60 -4.62
N ARG A 15 -0.80 -7.37 -5.10
CA ARG A 15 0.29 -6.39 -5.04
C ARG A 15 0.60 -5.95 -3.60
N PHE A 16 -0.42 -5.84 -2.75
CA PHE A 16 -0.23 -5.58 -1.31
C PHE A 16 0.51 -6.73 -0.62
N ARG A 17 0.14 -7.98 -0.92
CA ARG A 17 0.86 -9.16 -0.42
C ARG A 17 2.31 -9.18 -0.88
N GLY A 18 2.58 -8.82 -2.14
CA GLY A 18 3.93 -8.64 -2.67
C GLY A 18 4.73 -7.59 -1.89
N TRP A 19 4.14 -6.42 -1.67
CA TRP A 19 4.75 -5.34 -0.90
C TRP A 19 5.05 -5.76 0.56
N LEU A 20 4.15 -6.50 1.20
CA LEU A 20 4.39 -7.05 2.55
C LEU A 20 5.51 -8.08 2.57
N LYS A 21 5.58 -8.98 1.57
CA LYS A 21 6.67 -9.95 1.40
C LYS A 21 8.01 -9.23 1.26
N GLU A 22 8.09 -8.17 0.47
CA GLU A 22 9.30 -7.36 0.31
C GLU A 22 9.70 -6.63 1.60
N LYS A 23 8.73 -6.08 2.33
CA LYS A 23 8.97 -5.32 3.57
C LYS A 23 9.38 -6.18 4.75
N TYR A 24 8.70 -7.30 4.97
CA TYR A 24 8.86 -8.12 6.17
C TYR A 24 9.72 -9.37 5.95
N HIS A 25 9.90 -9.79 4.69
CA HIS A 25 10.63 -10.99 4.26
C HIS A 25 10.03 -12.32 4.71
N THR A 26 9.53 -12.44 5.95
CA THR A 26 8.90 -13.64 6.50
C THR A 26 7.56 -13.31 7.14
N ILE A 27 6.65 -14.30 7.17
CA ILE A 27 5.34 -14.12 7.80
C ILE A 27 5.47 -13.95 9.32
N ASP A 28 6.46 -14.59 9.94
CA ASP A 28 6.76 -14.43 11.38
C ASP A 28 7.15 -12.99 11.74
N ALA A 29 7.95 -12.34 10.89
CA ALA A 29 8.34 -10.95 11.11
C ALA A 29 7.14 -10.00 11.01
N LEU A 30 6.22 -10.26 10.07
CA LEU A 30 4.95 -9.55 9.98
C LEU A 30 4.08 -9.78 11.21
N ASN A 31 3.89 -11.05 11.59
CA ASN A 31 3.10 -11.44 12.76
C ASN A 31 3.62 -10.78 14.05
N HIS A 32 4.95 -10.74 14.22
CA HIS A 32 5.58 -10.06 15.33
C HIS A 32 5.36 -8.54 15.29
N ALA A 33 5.58 -7.90 14.15
CA ALA A 33 5.45 -6.45 14.00
C ALA A 33 4.00 -5.96 14.16
N TRP A 34 3.02 -6.76 13.73
CA TRP A 34 1.60 -6.44 13.84
C TRP A 34 0.98 -6.93 15.15
N TRP A 35 1.71 -7.71 15.96
CA TRP A 35 1.20 -8.37 17.17
C TRP A 35 -0.06 -9.19 16.87
N THR A 36 0.03 -10.09 15.90
CA THR A 36 -1.11 -10.90 15.44
C THR A 36 -1.51 -12.02 16.40
N SER A 37 -0.72 -12.29 17.44
CA SER A 37 -1.09 -13.23 18.50
C SER A 37 -2.28 -12.77 19.34
N PHE A 38 -2.59 -11.47 19.33
CA PHE A 38 -3.75 -10.93 20.01
C PHE A 38 -5.02 -11.21 19.19
N TRP A 39 -6.07 -11.67 19.88
CA TRP A 39 -7.36 -12.06 19.28
C TRP A 39 -7.25 -13.05 18.11
N SER A 40 -6.20 -13.88 18.12
CA SER A 40 -5.99 -14.94 17.13
C SER A 40 -5.92 -14.44 15.67
N HIS A 41 -5.37 -13.26 15.43
CA HIS A 41 -5.14 -12.74 14.07
C HIS A 41 -3.92 -13.36 13.37
N HIS A 42 -3.37 -14.46 13.88
CA HIS A 42 -2.13 -15.05 13.37
C HIS A 42 -2.31 -15.48 11.91
N TYR A 43 -1.34 -15.13 11.07
CA TYR A 43 -1.31 -15.54 9.67
C TYR A 43 -0.25 -16.63 9.46
N ASP A 44 -0.61 -17.73 8.82
CA ASP A 44 0.32 -18.81 8.46
C ASP A 44 1.06 -18.50 7.15
N SER A 45 0.48 -17.63 6.32
CA SER A 45 1.12 -17.16 5.09
C SER A 45 0.66 -15.75 4.71
N PHE A 46 1.46 -15.07 3.88
CA PHE A 46 1.05 -13.78 3.30
C PHE A 46 -0.19 -13.90 2.41
N ASP A 47 -0.52 -15.09 1.92
CA ASP A 47 -1.66 -15.31 1.03
C ASP A 47 -3.00 -15.32 1.79
N GLU A 48 -2.97 -15.32 3.13
CA GLU A 48 -4.12 -15.13 4.00
C GLU A 48 -4.40 -13.66 4.31
N VAL A 49 -3.42 -12.77 4.07
CA VAL A 49 -3.58 -11.35 4.36
C VAL A 49 -4.53 -10.73 3.35
N GLU A 50 -5.56 -10.05 3.84
CA GLU A 50 -6.48 -9.25 3.06
C GLU A 50 -6.29 -7.77 3.40
N PRO A 51 -6.48 -6.85 2.44
CA PRO A 51 -6.65 -5.43 2.74
C PRO A 51 -7.77 -5.21 3.78
N PRO A 52 -7.76 -4.09 4.52
CA PRO A 52 -8.81 -3.76 5.47
C PRO A 52 -10.11 -3.35 4.74
N PHE A 53 -10.77 -4.31 4.10
CA PHE A 53 -12.08 -4.15 3.47
C PHE A 53 -13.15 -3.79 4.50
N ASP A 54 -14.23 -3.14 4.09
CA ASP A 54 -15.30 -2.68 4.99
C ASP A 54 -15.89 -3.81 5.85
N ASN A 55 -15.91 -5.04 5.34
CA ASN A 55 -16.37 -6.26 6.02
C ASN A 55 -15.23 -7.21 6.47
N GLY A 56 -13.98 -6.75 6.40
CA GLY A 56 -12.78 -7.52 6.78
C GLY A 56 -12.24 -7.15 8.16
N GLU A 57 -10.97 -7.48 8.39
CA GLU A 57 -10.27 -7.18 9.65
C GLU A 57 -10.03 -5.67 9.81
N GLN A 58 -10.59 -5.08 10.87
CA GLN A 58 -10.54 -3.63 11.13
C GLN A 58 -9.89 -3.24 12.48
N SER A 59 -9.66 -4.21 13.35
CA SER A 59 -9.09 -4.02 14.69
C SER A 59 -7.56 -4.07 14.69
N LEU A 60 -6.95 -4.72 13.70
CA LEU A 60 -5.50 -4.80 13.55
C LEU A 60 -4.90 -3.48 13.04
N ASN A 61 -4.34 -2.67 13.96
CA ASN A 61 -3.77 -1.35 13.61
C ASN A 61 -2.55 -1.45 12.69
N GLY A 62 -1.74 -2.52 12.80
CA GLY A 62 -0.62 -2.78 11.90
C GLY A 62 -1.06 -2.89 10.45
N LEU A 63 -2.10 -3.69 10.19
CA LEU A 63 -2.72 -3.84 8.87
C LEU A 63 -3.21 -2.49 8.31
N LYS A 64 -3.97 -1.72 9.09
CA LYS A 64 -4.50 -0.43 8.63
C LYS A 64 -3.41 0.58 8.29
N LEU A 65 -2.35 0.66 9.11
CA LEU A 65 -1.22 1.55 8.86
C LEU A 65 -0.46 1.14 7.60
N ASP A 66 -0.20 -0.16 7.45
CA ASP A 66 0.54 -0.65 6.30
C ASP A 66 -0.27 -0.60 5.01
N TRP A 67 -1.59 -0.73 5.08
CA TRP A 67 -2.45 -0.45 3.94
C TRP A 67 -2.33 1.00 3.47
N ARG A 68 -2.35 1.99 4.38
CA ARG A 68 -2.16 3.41 4.03
C ARG A 68 -0.78 3.68 3.41
N ARG A 69 0.26 3.08 3.97
CA ARG A 69 1.64 3.18 3.43
C ARG A 69 1.73 2.54 2.06
N PHE A 70 1.15 1.36 1.89
CA PHE A 70 1.06 0.68 0.61
C PHE A 70 0.33 1.53 -0.44
N THR A 71 -0.79 2.17 -0.09
CA THR A 71 -1.52 3.04 -1.03
C THR A 71 -0.65 4.20 -1.53
N THR A 72 0.11 4.83 -0.63
CA THR A 72 1.06 5.88 -1.01
C THR A 72 2.19 5.33 -1.89
N TRP A 73 2.79 4.20 -1.49
CA TRP A 73 3.84 3.54 -2.26
C TRP A 73 3.37 3.15 -3.67
N ASN A 74 2.17 2.60 -3.78
CA ASN A 74 1.57 2.16 -5.05
C ASN A 74 1.31 3.34 -5.99
N MET A 75 0.85 4.47 -5.45
CA MET A 75 0.66 5.69 -6.22
C MET A 75 1.99 6.30 -6.67
N MET A 76 3.02 6.26 -5.82
CA MET A 76 4.36 6.70 -6.19
C MET A 76 5.00 5.83 -7.27
N ASP A 77 4.82 4.50 -7.20
CA ASP A 77 5.30 3.60 -8.26
C ASP A 77 4.65 3.94 -9.63
N TYR A 78 3.35 4.21 -9.64
CA TYR A 78 2.66 4.67 -10.85
C TYR A 78 3.25 5.98 -11.38
N VAL A 79 3.43 6.99 -10.53
CA VAL A 79 4.05 8.27 -10.91
C VAL A 79 5.46 8.06 -11.44
N HIS A 80 6.27 7.22 -10.80
CA HIS A 80 7.61 6.89 -11.29
C HIS A 80 7.59 6.22 -12.66
N SER A 81 6.62 5.33 -12.92
CA SER A 81 6.45 4.69 -14.23
C SER A 81 6.15 5.69 -15.34
N GLU A 82 5.24 6.64 -15.11
CA GLU A 82 4.90 7.69 -16.08
C GLU A 82 6.07 8.67 -16.28
N THR A 83 6.66 9.14 -15.18
CA THR A 83 7.74 10.12 -15.24
C THR A 83 9.02 9.54 -15.86
N ALA A 84 9.28 8.24 -15.75
CA ALA A 84 10.41 7.59 -16.42
C ALA A 84 10.32 7.70 -17.95
N ILE A 85 9.11 7.63 -18.53
CA ILE A 85 8.90 7.81 -19.97
C ILE A 85 9.09 9.28 -20.35
N LEU A 86 8.50 10.20 -19.58
CA LEU A 86 8.63 11.65 -19.81
C LEU A 86 10.08 12.11 -19.73
N ARG A 87 10.85 11.65 -18.74
CA ARG A 87 12.28 11.97 -18.61
C ARG A 87 13.11 11.56 -19.83
N LYS A 88 12.77 10.43 -20.47
CA LYS A 88 13.44 9.96 -21.70
C LYS A 88 13.08 10.81 -22.92
N ARG A 89 11.84 11.32 -23.00
CA ARG A 89 11.33 12.03 -24.19
C ARG A 89 11.48 13.54 -24.12
N THR A 90 11.40 14.12 -22.92
CA THR A 90 11.43 15.56 -22.67
C THR A 90 12.38 15.88 -21.52
N PRO A 91 13.70 15.64 -21.66
CA PRO A 91 14.66 15.73 -20.55
C PRO A 91 14.74 17.14 -19.94
N ASN A 92 14.47 18.18 -20.73
CA ASN A 92 14.58 19.59 -20.32
C ASN A 92 13.27 20.17 -19.79
N VAL A 93 12.16 19.42 -19.81
CA VAL A 93 10.86 19.89 -19.34
C VAL A 93 10.69 19.49 -17.86
N PRO A 94 10.39 20.43 -16.96
CA PRO A 94 10.06 20.09 -15.57
C PRO A 94 8.82 19.20 -15.50
N ILE A 95 8.86 18.20 -14.62
CA ILE A 95 7.71 17.32 -14.36
C ILE A 95 7.15 17.69 -12.99
N THR A 96 5.84 17.93 -12.93
CA THR A 96 5.11 18.26 -11.70
C THR A 96 3.73 17.58 -11.73
N THR A 97 3.07 17.54 -10.58
CA THR A 97 1.68 17.09 -10.45
C THR A 97 0.94 18.01 -9.49
N ASN A 98 -0.36 18.18 -9.70
CA ASN A 98 -1.23 19.03 -8.89
C ASN A 98 -1.70 18.28 -7.63
N LEU A 99 -0.90 18.32 -6.57
CA LEU A 99 -1.26 17.77 -5.27
C LEU A 99 -2.46 18.50 -4.65
N MET A 100 -3.16 17.81 -3.76
CA MET A 100 -4.28 18.37 -2.99
C MET A 100 -3.85 18.59 -1.54
N GLU A 101 -4.03 19.80 -1.01
CA GLU A 101 -3.55 20.20 0.32
C GLU A 101 -4.10 19.30 1.45
N TYR A 102 -5.42 19.15 1.56
CA TYR A 102 -6.06 18.36 2.61
C TYR A 102 -6.56 17.01 2.08
N PHE A 103 -5.65 16.13 1.67
CA PHE A 103 -6.00 14.79 1.22
C PHE A 103 -5.41 13.69 2.11
N PRO A 104 -6.19 13.08 3.01
CA PRO A 104 -5.68 12.11 3.99
C PRO A 104 -5.39 10.72 3.42
N GLY A 105 -5.70 10.48 2.14
CA GLY A 105 -5.52 9.18 1.49
C GLY A 105 -4.08 8.91 1.03
N LEU A 106 -3.22 9.93 1.04
CA LEU A 106 -1.80 9.82 0.71
C LEU A 106 -0.97 10.43 1.82
N ASP A 107 0.18 9.81 2.09
CA ASP A 107 1.18 10.39 2.97
C ASP A 107 2.07 11.34 2.16
N TYR A 108 2.15 12.60 2.59
CA TYR A 108 2.97 13.65 1.97
C TYR A 108 4.24 13.97 2.78
N HIS A 109 4.48 13.27 3.88
CA HIS A 109 5.58 13.54 4.81
C HIS A 109 6.70 12.50 4.75
#